data_AF-A0A9J6ZU17-F1
#
_entry.id   AF-A0A9J6ZU17-F1
#
_cell.length_a   1.000
_cell.length_b   1.000
_cell.length_c   1.000
_cell.angle_alpha   90.00
_cell.angle_beta   90.00
_cell.angle_gamma   90.00
#
_symmetry.space_group_name_H-M   'P 1'
#
loop_
_entity.id
_entity.type
_entity.pdbx_description
1 polymer ?
#
loop_
_entity_poly.entity_id
_entity_poly.type
_entity_poly.pdbx_seq_one_letter_code
_entity_poly.pdbx_strand_id
1 'polypeptide(L)'
;MTGLKCPGCGSQRAVHHLLNLEVLSAAKENILLVLSIPYILAGLIIERLKNPSEKLLVWRKRLYGRTAIYIILAIIIAFWIMRNI
;
A
#
# COMPACT_ATOMS: atom_id res chain seq x y z
N MET A 1 -15.60 -3.78 26.39
CA MET A 1 -15.51 -3.74 24.91
C MET A 1 -15.46 -2.29 24.50
N THR A 2 -14.27 -1.71 24.36
CA THR A 2 -14.16 -0.38 23.75
C THR A 2 -14.63 -0.54 22.30
N GLY A 3 -15.64 0.21 21.86
CA GLY A 3 -16.24 0.11 20.52
C GLY A 3 -15.30 0.51 19.36
N LEU A 4 -13.98 0.50 19.59
CA LEU A 4 -12.96 0.76 18.59
C LEU A 4 -12.75 -0.52 17.77
N LYS A 5 -13.20 -0.52 16.51
CA LYS A 5 -12.80 -1.54 15.54
C LYS A 5 -11.28 -1.50 15.46
N CYS A 6 -10.63 -2.62 15.79
CA CYS A 6 -9.17 -2.71 15.77
C CYS A 6 -8.62 -2.21 14.42
N PRO A 7 -7.79 -1.14 14.40
CA PRO A 7 -7.39 -0.46 13.16
C PRO A 7 -6.55 -1.35 12.23
N GLY A 8 -6.01 -2.46 12.77
CA GLY A 8 -5.24 -3.46 12.02
C GLY A 8 -5.99 -4.73 11.64
N CYS A 9 -7.21 -4.96 12.14
CA CYS A 9 -7.89 -6.26 11.98
C CYS A 9 -8.26 -6.55 10.51
N GLY A 10 -8.66 -5.50 9.77
CA GLY A 10 -8.88 -5.60 8.32
C GLY A 10 -7.60 -5.86 7.54
N SER A 11 -6.47 -5.28 7.96
CA SER A 11 -5.17 -5.55 7.34
C SER A 11 -4.72 -6.99 7.58
N GLN A 12 -4.90 -7.51 8.81
CA GLN A 12 -4.56 -8.90 9.13
C GLN A 12 -5.37 -9.91 8.30
N ARG A 13 -6.68 -9.68 8.16
CA ARG A 13 -7.55 -10.50 7.29
C ARG A 13 -7.19 -10.38 5.81
N ALA A 14 -6.91 -9.17 5.33
CA ALA A 14 -6.46 -8.96 3.97
C ALA A 14 -5.16 -9.73 3.67
N VAL A 15 -4.17 -9.70 4.57
CA VAL A 15 -2.94 -10.51 4.44
C VAL A 15 -3.26 -11.99 4.41
N HIS A 16 -4.14 -12.49 5.29
CA HIS A 16 -4.55 -13.90 5.29
C HIS A 16 -5.15 -14.32 3.95
N HIS A 17 -6.05 -13.52 3.37
CA HIS A 17 -6.62 -13.80 2.05
C HIS A 17 -5.56 -13.73 0.93
N LEU A 18 -4.65 -12.76 0.97
CA LEU A 18 -3.55 -12.65 0.00
C LEU A 18 -2.63 -13.87 0.02
N LEU A 19 -2.32 -14.41 1.20
CA LEU A 19 -1.51 -15.61 1.35
C LEU A 19 -2.19 -16.87 0.78
N ASN A 20 -3.52 -16.88 0.75
CA ASN A 20 -4.33 -17.92 0.09
C ASN A 20 -4.67 -17.59 -1.38
N LEU A 21 -4.04 -16.55 -1.96
CA LEU A 21 -4.27 -16.07 -3.33
C LEU A 21 -5.71 -15.57 -3.60
N GLU A 22 -6.46 -15.24 -2.55
CA GLU A 22 -7.82 -14.72 -2.62
C GLU A 22 -7.84 -13.19 -2.72
N VAL A 23 -7.37 -12.64 -3.84
CA VAL A 23 -7.18 -11.19 -4.02
C VAL A 23 -8.49 -10.40 -3.87
N LEU A 24 -9.61 -10.93 -4.36
CA LEU A 24 -10.90 -10.25 -4.26
C LEU A 24 -11.40 -10.17 -2.81
N SER A 25 -11.23 -11.25 -2.04
CA SER A 25 -11.52 -11.27 -0.60
C SER A 25 -10.63 -10.29 0.14
N ALA A 26 -9.32 -10.27 -0.16
CA ALA A 26 -8.40 -9.31 0.43
C ALA A 26 -8.74 -7.85 0.14
N ALA A 27 -9.22 -7.54 -1.08
CA ALA A 27 -9.60 -6.18 -1.46
C ALA A 27 -10.84 -5.71 -0.69
N LYS A 28 -11.81 -6.61 -0.44
CA LYS A 28 -12.96 -6.33 0.43
C LYS A 28 -12.53 -6.01 1.87
N GLU A 29 -11.45 -6.65 2.33
CA GLU A 29 -10.90 -6.42 3.67
C GLU A 29 -10.11 -5.13 3.79
N ASN A 30 -9.17 -4.88 2.88
CA ASN A 30 -8.38 -3.67 2.86
C ASN A 30 -7.84 -3.43 1.45
N ILE A 31 -8.64 -2.74 0.63
CA ILE A 31 -8.25 -2.39 -0.74
C ILE A 31 -6.95 -1.56 -0.79
N LEU A 32 -6.72 -0.69 0.20
CA LEU A 32 -5.51 0.13 0.25
C LEU A 32 -4.26 -0.74 0.43
N LEU A 33 -4.35 -1.80 1.23
CA LEU A 33 -3.27 -2.78 1.37
C LEU A 33 -3.03 -3.52 0.06
N VAL A 34 -4.08 -3.99 -0.61
CA VAL A 34 -3.93 -4.71 -1.88
C VAL A 34 -3.29 -3.81 -2.95
N LEU A 35 -3.67 -2.54 -3.01
CA LEU A 35 -3.09 -1.57 -3.94
C LEU A 35 -1.65 -1.18 -3.59
N SER A 36 -1.23 -1.27 -2.33
CA SER A 36 0.15 -0.95 -1.94
C SER A 36 1.15 -2.03 -2.39
N ILE A 37 0.71 -3.27 -2.56
CA ILE A 37 1.55 -4.40 -3.01
C ILE A 37 2.26 -4.10 -4.35
N PRO A 38 1.56 -3.81 -5.46
CA PRO A 38 2.23 -3.54 -6.73
C PRO A 38 3.16 -2.31 -6.64
N TYR A 39 2.80 -1.31 -5.84
CA TYR A 39 3.63 -0.14 -5.62
C TYR A 39 4.94 -0.46 -4.88
N ILE A 40 4.88 -1.27 -3.82
CA ILE A 40 6.06 -1.73 -3.07
C ILE A 40 6.92 -2.64 -3.96
N LEU A 41 6.30 -3.59 -4.65
CA LEU A 41 6.99 -4.51 -5.57
C LEU A 41 7.73 -3.75 -6.67
N ALA A 42 7.10 -2.75 -7.29
CA ALA A 42 7.76 -1.90 -8.28
C ALA A 42 9.00 -1.20 -7.71
N GLY A 43 8.92 -0.70 -6.47
CA GLY A 43 10.06 -0.05 -5.81
C GLY A 43 11.22 -1.01 -5.58
N LEU A 44 10.92 -2.21 -5.09
CA LEU A 44 11.89 -3.28 -4.88
C LEU A 44 12.55 -3.73 -6.20
N ILE A 45 11.76 -3.86 -7.29
CA ILE A 45 12.29 -4.24 -8.61
C ILE A 45 13.25 -3.16 -9.13
N ILE A 46 12.85 -1.88 -9.03
CA ILE A 46 13.67 -0.73 -9.45
C ILE A 46 15.00 -0.69 -8.70
N GLU A 47 15.00 -1.02 -7.41
CA GLU A 47 16.22 -1.02 -6.59
C GLU A 47 17.20 -2.16 -6.93
N ARG A 48 16.70 -3.27 -7.51
CA ARG A 48 17.54 -4.41 -7.92
C ARG A 48 18.07 -4.30 -9.35
N LEU A 49 17.62 -3.33 -10.12
CA LEU A 49 18.10 -3.08 -11.49
C LEU A 49 19.52 -2.52 -11.46
N LYS A 50 20.48 -3.21 -12.09
CA LYS A 50 21.89 -2.79 -12.16
C LYS A 50 22.10 -1.52 -12.98
N ASN A 51 21.39 -1.40 -14.11
CA ASN A 51 21.49 -0.27 -15.05
C ASN A 51 20.10 0.32 -15.35
N PRO A 52 19.50 1.05 -14.40
CA PRO A 52 18.21 1.70 -14.64
C PRO A 52 18.34 2.83 -15.66
N SER A 53 17.36 2.96 -16.56
CA SER A 53 17.32 4.10 -17.49
C SER A 53 17.15 5.44 -16.75
N GLU A 54 17.65 6.53 -17.34
CA GLU A 54 17.47 7.90 -16.81
C GLU A 54 16.00 8.24 -16.54
N LYS A 55 15.10 7.82 -17.45
CA LYS A 55 13.65 7.99 -17.28
C LYS A 55 13.16 7.28 -16.01
N LEU A 56 13.62 6.05 -15.77
CA LEU A 56 13.24 5.27 -14.59
C LEU A 56 13.74 5.91 -13.30
N LEU A 57 14.93 6.52 -13.30
CA LEU A 57 15.46 7.25 -12.14
C LEU A 57 14.62 8.49 -11.79
N VAL A 58 14.17 9.24 -12.81
CA VAL A 58 13.25 10.38 -12.62
C VAL A 58 11.92 9.89 -12.01
N TRP A 59 11.34 8.82 -12.56
CA TRP A 59 10.11 8.22 -12.03
C TRP A 59 10.30 7.71 -10.61
N ARG A 60 11.43 7.07 -10.31
CA ARG A 60 11.77 6.62 -8.95
C ARG A 60 11.80 7.79 -7.97
N LYS A 61 12.45 8.90 -8.32
CA LYS A 61 12.52 10.09 -7.46
C LYS A 61 11.13 10.71 -7.24
N ARG A 62 10.26 10.69 -8.24
CA ARG A 62 8.90 11.22 -8.14
C ARG A 62 7.98 10.31 -7.32
N LEU A 63 8.03 9.00 -7.55
CA LEU A 63 7.15 8.02 -6.92
C LEU A 63 7.62 7.64 -5.51
N TYR A 64 8.92 7.57 -5.23
CA TYR A 64 9.46 7.12 -3.94
C TYR A 64 10.19 8.25 -3.18
N GLY A 65 10.03 9.51 -3.60
CA GLY A 65 10.60 10.67 -2.93
C GLY A 65 9.80 11.13 -1.71
N ARG A 66 10.31 12.14 -0.98
CA ARG A 66 9.65 12.71 0.21
C ARG A 66 8.20 13.15 -0.07
N THR A 67 7.96 13.79 -1.20
CA THR A 67 6.61 14.25 -1.59
C THR A 67 5.63 13.08 -1.69
N ALA A 68 6.04 11.96 -2.30
CA ALA A 68 5.17 10.80 -2.42
C ALA A 68 4.88 10.14 -1.08
N ILE A 69 5.86 10.11 -0.15
CA ILE A 69 5.63 9.64 1.22
C ILE A 69 4.53 10.45 1.90
N TYR A 70 4.58 11.79 1.82
CA TYR A 70 3.53 12.64 2.40
C TYR A 70 2.17 12.43 1.72
N ILE A 71 2.14 12.27 0.40
CA ILE A 71 0.90 11.98 -0.34
C ILE A 71 0.30 10.63 0.12
N ILE A 72 1.11 9.58 0.18
CA ILE A 72 0.67 8.25 0.63
C ILE A 72 0.19 8.28 2.08
N LEU A 73 0.91 8.99 2.95
CA LEU A 73 0.50 9.17 4.35
C LEU A 73 -0.86 9.87 4.44
N ALA A 74 -1.06 10.94 3.67
CA ALA A 74 -2.35 11.63 3.60
C ALA A 74 -3.48 10.70 3.10
N ILE A 75 -3.22 9.88 2.09
CA ILE A 75 -4.17 8.87 1.58
C ILE A 75 -4.50 7.84 2.66
N ILE A 76 -3.50 7.32 3.38
CA ILE A 76 -3.71 6.35 4.47
C ILE A 76 -4.58 6.94 5.57
N ILE A 77 -4.28 8.17 6.01
CA ILE A 77 -5.06 8.86 7.04
C ILE A 77 -6.50 9.11 6.56
N ALA A 78 -6.67 9.63 5.33
CA ALA A 78 -7.98 9.88 4.76
C ALA A 78 -8.81 8.60 4.62
N PHE A 79 -8.22 7.51 4.14
CA PHE A 79 -8.86 6.21 4.06
C PHE A 79 -9.27 5.69 5.43
N TRP A 80 -8.41 5.86 6.43
CA TRP A 80 -8.72 5.46 7.80
C TRP A 80 -9.89 6.26 8.37
N ILE A 81 -9.90 7.59 8.20
CA ILE A 81 -11.01 8.46 8.63
C ILE A 81 -12.31 8.02 7.94
N MET A 82 -12.30 7.90 6.61
CA MET A 82 -13.48 7.49 5.82
C MET A 82 -14.04 6.12 6.23
N ARG A 83 -13.19 5.22 6.71
CA ARG A 83 -13.60 3.87 7.13
C ARG A 83 -14.11 3.80 8.58
N ASN A 84 -13.75 4.77 9.41
CA ASN A 84 -14.11 4.81 10.84
C ASN A 84 -15.22 5.81 11.16
N ILE A 85 -15.52 6.75 10.27
CA ILE A 85 -16.79 7.50 10.24
C ILE A 85 -17.89 6.58 9.71
#